data_AF-A0A971S736-F1
#
_entry.id   AF-A0A971S736-F1
#
_cell.length_a   1.000
_cell.length_b   1.000
_cell.length_c   1.000
_cell.angle_alpha   90.00
_cell.angle_beta   90.00
_cell.angle_gamma   90.00
#
_symmetry.space_group_name_H-M   'P 1'
#
loop_
_entity.id
_entity.type
_entity.pdbx_description
1 polymer ?
#
loop_
_entity_poly.entity_id
_entity_poly.type
_entity_poly.pdbx_seq_one_letter_code
_entity_poly.pdbx_strand_id
1 'polypeptide(L)'
;LFYYNLAITLGVLILLFIDLGFPMHFVFMVGYALAILGNYRSSKEQNKSIKLYGDNAIVMTMTLFSVGIFVGIVTGSGMIDSMANTIISLLPDSISPHLHWFMSLFSVPLIIVLGTDAFYFAILPIVIGVVEPFGISAQTVAATFLITGTWGTYISPSVAANYVGIGLAGTTIGEHIKRNLPIMWAASILTLILATILGVVQF
;
A
#
# COMPACT_ATOMS: atom_id res chain seq x y z
N LEU A 1 5.10 8.38 -31.96
CA LEU A 1 4.63 7.60 -30.78
C LEU A 1 5.42 7.96 -29.53
N PHE A 2 6.77 7.88 -29.54
CA PHE A 2 7.57 8.21 -28.34
C PHE A 2 7.28 9.58 -27.73
N TYR A 3 7.40 10.68 -28.50
CA TYR A 3 7.12 12.04 -27.98
C TYR A 3 5.66 12.26 -27.57
N TYR A 4 4.73 11.56 -28.21
CA TYR A 4 3.32 11.60 -27.86
C TYR A 4 3.06 10.94 -26.50
N ASN A 5 3.62 9.75 -26.30
CA ASN A 5 3.54 9.04 -25.02
C ASN A 5 4.25 9.80 -23.93
N LEU A 6 5.43 10.37 -24.22
CA LEU A 6 6.17 11.20 -23.28
C LEU A 6 5.34 12.43 -22.83
N ALA A 7 4.68 13.11 -23.77
CA ALA A 7 3.82 14.26 -23.45
C ALA A 7 2.63 13.87 -22.56
N ILE A 8 1.95 12.75 -22.86
CA ILE A 8 0.85 12.25 -22.03
C ILE A 8 1.35 11.87 -20.64
N THR A 9 2.46 11.13 -20.55
CA THR A 9 3.04 10.71 -19.27
C THR A 9 3.41 11.92 -18.42
N LEU A 10 4.11 12.91 -18.99
CA LEU A 10 4.44 14.14 -18.27
C LEU A 10 3.19 14.92 -17.87
N GLY A 11 2.18 15.00 -18.74
CA GLY A 11 0.91 15.66 -18.43
C GLY A 11 0.18 15.00 -17.26
N VAL A 12 0.08 13.67 -17.25
CA VAL A 12 -0.51 12.91 -16.14
C VAL A 12 0.27 13.14 -14.85
N LEU A 13 1.60 13.07 -14.89
CA LEU A 13 2.44 13.31 -13.70
C LEU A 13 2.25 14.73 -13.16
N ILE A 14 2.28 15.75 -14.01
CA ILE A 14 2.08 17.14 -13.62
C ILE A 14 0.69 17.33 -12.97
N LEU A 15 -0.36 16.77 -13.59
CA LEU A 15 -1.72 16.83 -13.04
C LEU A 15 -1.84 16.15 -11.68
N LEU A 16 -1.12 15.05 -11.46
CA LEU A 16 -1.08 14.35 -10.16
C LEU A 16 -0.30 15.14 -9.10
N PHE A 17 0.79 15.82 -9.47
CA PHE A 17 1.61 16.57 -8.52
C PHE A 17 1.06 17.95 -8.15
N ILE A 18 0.33 18.61 -9.05
CA ILE A 18 -0.30 19.92 -8.77
C ILE A 18 -1.54 19.77 -7.87
N ASP A 19 -2.06 18.55 -7.72
CA ASP A 19 -3.23 18.23 -6.88
C ASP A 19 -4.39 19.21 -7.08
N LEU A 20 -4.87 19.32 -8.32
CA LEU A 20 -5.95 20.23 -8.75
C LEU A 20 -7.33 19.89 -8.14
N GLY A 21 -7.40 18.97 -7.16
CA GLY A 21 -8.65 18.50 -6.55
C GLY A 21 -9.41 17.47 -7.38
N PHE A 22 -8.87 17.01 -8.51
CA PHE A 22 -9.44 15.89 -9.25
C PHE A 22 -9.08 14.57 -8.58
N PRO A 23 -10.01 13.60 -8.51
CA PRO A 23 -9.66 12.27 -8.04
C PRO A 23 -8.58 11.63 -8.90
N MET A 24 -7.52 11.08 -8.29
CA MET A 24 -6.36 10.53 -9.01
C MET A 24 -6.75 9.49 -10.06
N HIS A 25 -7.73 8.63 -9.76
CA HIS A 25 -8.22 7.62 -10.69
C HIS A 25 -8.81 8.23 -11.97
N PHE A 26 -9.43 9.40 -11.89
CA PHE A 26 -9.96 10.12 -13.04
C PHE A 26 -8.84 10.60 -13.96
N VAL A 27 -7.76 11.16 -13.39
CA VAL A 27 -6.58 11.61 -14.14
C VAL A 27 -5.94 10.44 -14.90
N PHE A 28 -5.77 9.29 -14.25
CA PHE A 28 -5.26 8.08 -14.89
C PHE A 28 -6.21 7.54 -15.98
N MET A 29 -7.52 7.57 -15.75
CA MET A 29 -8.51 7.10 -16.73
C MET A 29 -8.49 7.94 -18.01
N VAL A 30 -8.44 9.27 -17.89
CA VAL A 30 -8.32 10.19 -19.03
C VAL A 30 -6.96 10.00 -19.73
N GLY A 31 -5.87 9.92 -18.97
CA GLY A 31 -4.54 9.66 -19.52
C GLY A 31 -4.47 8.36 -20.32
N TYR A 32 -5.07 7.28 -19.80
CA TYR A 32 -5.16 6.00 -20.50
C TYR A 32 -6.03 6.09 -21.76
N ALA A 33 -7.18 6.78 -21.70
CA ALA A 33 -8.05 6.97 -22.85
C ALA A 33 -7.32 7.71 -23.99
N LEU A 34 -6.61 8.79 -23.67
CA LEU A 34 -5.79 9.53 -24.63
C LEU A 34 -4.66 8.64 -25.18
N ALA A 35 -3.97 7.90 -24.31
CA ALA A 35 -2.89 7.01 -24.73
C ALA A 35 -3.39 5.93 -25.69
N ILE A 36 -4.51 5.28 -25.43
CA ILE A 36 -5.08 4.27 -26.32
C ILE A 36 -5.50 4.87 -27.67
N LEU A 37 -6.16 6.03 -27.67
CA LEU A 37 -6.60 6.69 -28.90
C LEU A 37 -5.43 7.11 -29.78
N GLY A 38 -4.33 7.59 -29.20
CA GLY A 38 -3.16 8.01 -29.99
C GLY A 38 -2.19 6.90 -30.36
N ASN A 39 -2.10 5.80 -29.59
CA ASN A 39 -1.24 4.67 -29.94
C ASN A 39 -1.90 3.69 -30.91
N TYR A 40 -3.23 3.55 -30.88
CA TYR A 40 -3.96 2.57 -31.70
C TYR A 40 -5.05 3.25 -32.52
N ARG A 41 -4.89 3.24 -33.84
CA ARG A 41 -5.79 3.94 -34.78
C ARG A 41 -7.09 3.18 -35.05
N SER A 42 -7.09 1.86 -34.87
CA SER A 42 -8.28 1.03 -35.11
C SER A 42 -8.94 0.60 -33.80
N SER A 43 -10.28 0.60 -33.76
CA SER A 43 -11.03 0.07 -32.62
C SER A 43 -10.69 -1.39 -32.31
N LYS A 44 -10.25 -2.15 -33.33
CA LYS A 44 -9.83 -3.54 -33.18
C LYS A 44 -8.51 -3.67 -32.41
N GLU A 45 -7.53 -2.82 -32.68
CA GLU A 45 -6.26 -2.79 -31.95
C GLU A 45 -6.41 -2.23 -30.53
N GLN A 46 -7.27 -1.21 -30.36
CA GLN A 46 -7.63 -0.69 -29.03
C GLN A 46 -8.24 -1.80 -28.17
N ASN A 47 -9.23 -2.52 -28.69
CA ASN A 47 -9.88 -3.62 -27.98
C ASN A 47 -8.91 -4.78 -27.71
N LYS A 48 -8.00 -5.09 -28.63
CA LYS A 48 -6.96 -6.11 -28.42
C LYS A 48 -6.05 -5.75 -27.25
N SER A 49 -5.62 -4.49 -27.15
CA SER A 49 -4.77 -4.03 -26.05
C SER A 49 -5.50 -3.99 -24.72
N ILE A 50 -6.77 -3.55 -24.70
CA ILE A 50 -7.61 -3.57 -23.49
C ILE A 50 -7.75 -5.01 -22.99
N LYS A 51 -8.05 -5.96 -23.87
CA LYS A 51 -8.16 -7.39 -23.51
C LYS A 51 -6.85 -7.97 -23.00
N LEU A 52 -5.72 -7.58 -23.57
CA LEU A 52 -4.40 -8.06 -23.16
C LEU A 52 -4.10 -7.77 -21.69
N TYR A 53 -4.50 -6.60 -21.18
CA TYR A 53 -4.30 -6.19 -19.79
C TYR A 53 -5.55 -6.38 -18.92
N GLY A 54 -6.69 -6.71 -19.53
CA GLY A 54 -7.99 -6.81 -18.88
C GLY A 54 -8.05 -7.92 -17.84
N ASP A 55 -7.45 -9.08 -18.10
CA ASP A 55 -7.46 -10.20 -17.16
C ASP A 55 -6.78 -9.82 -15.83
N ASN A 56 -5.62 -9.17 -15.89
CA ASN A 56 -4.92 -8.68 -14.70
C ASN A 56 -5.71 -7.59 -13.96
N ALA A 57 -6.36 -6.69 -14.70
CA ALA A 57 -7.18 -5.62 -14.11
C ALA A 57 -8.43 -6.17 -13.42
N ILE A 58 -9.08 -7.20 -13.99
CA ILE A 58 -10.25 -7.86 -13.40
C ILE A 58 -9.88 -8.53 -12.08
N VAL A 59 -8.76 -9.25 -12.03
CA VAL A 59 -8.29 -9.90 -10.79
C VAL A 59 -8.11 -8.86 -9.68
N MET A 60 -7.41 -7.76 -9.97
CA MET A 60 -7.20 -6.69 -8.98
C MET A 60 -8.52 -6.05 -8.53
N THR A 61 -9.45 -5.80 -9.46
CA THR A 61 -10.76 -5.23 -9.16
C THR A 61 -11.58 -6.14 -8.26
N MET A 62 -11.60 -7.44 -8.55
CA MET A 62 -12.32 -8.43 -7.74
C MET A 62 -11.72 -8.55 -6.34
N THR A 63 -10.39 -8.57 -6.23
CA THR A 63 -9.71 -8.58 -4.92
C THR A 63 -10.10 -7.36 -4.09
N LEU A 64 -10.01 -6.15 -4.66
CA LEU A 64 -10.33 -4.92 -3.95
C LEU A 64 -11.81 -4.86 -3.54
N PHE A 65 -12.70 -5.40 -4.38
CA PHE A 65 -14.12 -5.53 -4.06
C PHE A 65 -14.37 -6.52 -2.91
N SER A 66 -13.77 -7.71 -2.96
CA SER A 66 -13.86 -8.71 -1.88
C SER A 66 -13.30 -8.19 -0.56
N VAL A 67 -12.17 -7.48 -0.61
CA VAL A 67 -11.60 -6.77 0.52
C VAL A 67 -12.58 -5.73 1.07
N GLY A 68 -13.17 -4.90 0.20
CA GLY A 68 -14.15 -3.90 0.61
C GLY A 68 -15.34 -4.51 1.34
N ILE A 69 -15.83 -5.66 0.88
CA ILE A 69 -16.87 -6.43 1.57
C ILE A 69 -16.37 -6.93 2.93
N PHE A 70 -15.18 -7.53 2.99
CA PHE A 70 -14.60 -8.04 4.22
C PHE A 70 -14.44 -6.93 5.27
N VAL A 71 -13.82 -5.81 4.90
CA VAL A 71 -13.65 -4.64 5.77
C VAL A 71 -15.02 -4.08 6.17
N GLY A 72 -15.97 -3.98 5.24
CA GLY A 72 -17.33 -3.52 5.52
C GLY A 72 -18.05 -4.39 6.55
N ILE A 73 -17.93 -5.71 6.46
CA ILE A 73 -18.51 -6.66 7.42
C ILE A 73 -17.81 -6.53 8.78
N VAL A 74 -16.49 -6.54 8.79
CA VAL A 74 -15.69 -6.55 10.03
C VAL A 74 -15.84 -5.24 10.81
N THR A 75 -15.92 -4.10 10.11
CA THR A 75 -16.23 -2.79 10.72
C THR A 75 -17.70 -2.67 11.09
N GLY A 76 -18.63 -3.06 10.20
CA GLY A 76 -20.07 -2.89 10.42
C GLY A 76 -20.69 -3.83 11.46
N SER A 77 -20.04 -4.97 11.76
CA SER A 77 -20.51 -5.94 12.76
C SER A 77 -20.03 -5.68 14.18
N GLY A 78 -19.15 -4.69 14.40
CA GLY A 78 -18.47 -4.49 15.70
C GLY A 78 -17.39 -5.53 16.01
N MET A 79 -16.98 -6.33 15.00
CA MET A 79 -15.90 -7.30 15.15
C MET A 79 -14.56 -6.61 15.40
N ILE A 80 -14.28 -5.48 14.74
CA ILE A 80 -13.10 -4.65 15.04
C ILE A 80 -13.08 -4.25 16.50
N ASP A 81 -14.18 -3.71 17.03
CA ASP A 81 -14.25 -3.27 18.43
C ASP A 81 -14.05 -4.43 19.40
N SER A 82 -14.63 -5.59 19.11
CA SER A 82 -14.49 -6.78 19.94
C SER A 82 -13.06 -7.32 19.92
N MET A 83 -12.42 -7.36 18.75
CA MET A 83 -11.02 -7.76 18.59
C MET A 83 -10.09 -6.76 19.29
N ALA A 84 -10.36 -5.46 19.13
CA ALA A 84 -9.60 -4.39 19.76
C ALA A 84 -9.67 -4.50 21.29
N ASN A 85 -10.88 -4.62 21.86
CA ASN A 85 -11.06 -4.80 23.30
C ASN A 85 -10.37 -6.06 23.84
N THR A 86 -10.41 -7.16 23.09
CA THR A 86 -9.69 -8.39 23.44
C THR A 86 -8.18 -8.16 23.46
N ILE A 87 -7.64 -7.50 22.43
CA ILE A 87 -6.21 -7.17 22.36
C ILE A 87 -5.80 -6.23 23.48
N ILE A 88 -6.60 -5.19 23.76
CA ILE A 88 -6.39 -4.26 24.88
C ILE A 88 -6.35 -5.01 26.21
N SER A 89 -7.26 -5.97 26.44
CA SER A 89 -7.30 -6.75 27.68
C SER A 89 -6.09 -7.69 27.88
N LEU A 90 -5.41 -8.06 26.79
CA LEU A 90 -4.23 -8.92 26.81
C LEU A 90 -2.93 -8.12 26.87
N LEU A 91 -2.94 -6.91 26.32
CA LEU A 91 -1.80 -6.02 26.35
C LEU A 91 -1.70 -5.28 27.68
N PRO A 92 -0.47 -5.00 28.17
CA PRO A 92 -0.29 -4.07 29.28
C PRO A 92 -0.86 -2.70 28.93
N ASP A 93 -1.47 -2.02 29.91
CA ASP A 93 -2.03 -0.67 29.74
C ASP A 93 -1.02 0.35 29.17
N SER A 94 0.28 0.11 29.39
CA SER A 94 1.36 0.94 28.85
C SER A 94 1.66 0.72 27.36
N ILE A 95 1.19 -0.36 26.74
CA ILE A 95 1.45 -0.71 25.34
C ILE A 95 0.24 -0.37 24.45
N SER A 96 -0.97 -0.52 24.98
CA SER A 96 -2.22 -0.31 24.23
C SER A 96 -2.32 1.06 23.51
N PRO A 97 -1.95 2.20 24.11
CA PRO A 97 -1.95 3.50 23.41
C PRO A 97 -0.92 3.62 22.29
N HIS A 98 0.16 2.85 22.39
CA HIS A 98 1.33 2.90 21.50
C HIS A 98 1.35 1.74 20.51
N LEU A 99 0.25 1.00 20.37
CA LEU A 99 0.21 -0.23 19.58
C LEU A 99 0.58 0.03 18.12
N HIS A 100 0.14 1.15 17.53
CA HIS A 100 0.53 1.54 16.17
C HIS A 100 2.04 1.68 16.02
N TRP A 101 2.71 2.23 17.03
CA TRP A 101 4.16 2.39 17.05
C TRP A 101 4.88 1.04 17.17
N PHE A 102 4.44 0.18 18.09
CA PHE A 102 5.02 -1.16 18.27
C PHE A 102 4.80 -2.07 17.06
N MET A 103 3.60 -2.06 16.48
CA MET A 103 3.32 -2.80 15.25
C MET A 103 4.21 -2.29 14.10
N SER A 104 4.48 -0.98 14.08
CA SER A 104 5.31 -0.35 13.06
C SER A 104 6.80 -0.71 13.15
N LEU A 105 7.27 -1.19 14.31
CA LEU A 105 8.61 -1.78 14.41
C LEU A 105 8.72 -3.06 13.57
N PHE A 106 7.63 -3.81 13.42
CA PHE A 106 7.60 -5.10 12.72
C PHE A 106 6.95 -5.03 11.34
N SER A 107 6.69 -3.84 10.79
CA SER A 107 6.03 -3.65 9.48
C SER A 107 6.71 -4.43 8.36
N VAL A 108 8.05 -4.41 8.31
CA VAL A 108 8.83 -5.02 7.24
C VAL A 108 8.67 -6.55 7.23
N PRO A 109 8.94 -7.28 8.34
CA PRO A 109 8.62 -8.70 8.42
C PRO A 109 7.13 -9.01 8.14
N LEU A 110 6.22 -8.22 8.70
CA LEU A 110 4.78 -8.46 8.54
C LEU A 110 4.34 -8.35 7.08
N ILE A 111 4.79 -7.34 6.34
CA ILE A 111 4.47 -7.18 4.91
C ILE A 111 5.07 -8.27 4.04
N ILE A 112 6.23 -8.83 4.41
CA ILE A 112 6.83 -9.93 3.65
C ILE A 112 6.03 -11.22 3.84
N VAL A 113 5.55 -11.47 5.05
CA VAL A 113 4.80 -12.69 5.39
C VAL A 113 3.35 -12.60 4.91
N LEU A 114 2.69 -11.47 5.16
CA LEU A 114 1.26 -11.30 4.92
C LEU A 114 0.95 -10.71 3.53
N GLY A 115 1.91 -10.03 2.91
CA GLY A 115 1.68 -9.19 1.74
C GLY A 115 1.14 -7.81 2.11
N THR A 116 1.16 -6.90 1.12
CA THR A 116 0.70 -5.51 1.28
C THR A 116 -0.79 -5.43 1.60
N ASP A 117 -1.59 -6.24 0.91
CA ASP A 117 -3.04 -6.11 0.95
C ASP A 117 -3.57 -6.52 2.33
N ALA A 118 -3.15 -7.67 2.86
CA ALA A 118 -3.54 -8.10 4.20
C ALA A 118 -3.04 -7.14 5.30
N PHE A 119 -1.84 -6.56 5.14
CA PHE A 119 -1.30 -5.61 6.10
C PHE A 119 -2.17 -4.34 6.20
N TYR A 120 -2.56 -3.76 5.07
CA TYR A 120 -3.36 -2.52 5.08
C TYR A 120 -4.86 -2.75 5.23
N PHE A 121 -5.39 -3.88 4.78
CA PHE A 121 -6.83 -4.11 4.79
C PHE A 121 -7.32 -4.88 6.01
N ALA A 122 -6.48 -5.74 6.61
CA ALA A 122 -6.86 -6.51 7.79
C ALA A 122 -6.25 -5.96 9.08
N ILE A 123 -4.95 -5.66 9.11
CA ILE A 123 -4.27 -5.24 10.34
C ILE A 123 -4.56 -3.77 10.67
N LEU A 124 -4.43 -2.88 9.70
CA LEU A 124 -4.58 -1.43 9.94
C LEU A 124 -5.91 -1.07 10.64
N PRO A 125 -7.09 -1.58 10.21
CA PRO A 125 -8.36 -1.25 10.88
C PRO A 125 -8.43 -1.73 12.33
N ILE A 126 -7.86 -2.91 12.61
CA ILE A 126 -7.80 -3.46 13.98
C ILE A 126 -6.96 -2.55 14.87
N VAL A 127 -5.80 -2.12 14.39
CA VAL A 127 -4.91 -1.24 15.16
C VAL A 127 -5.54 0.13 15.39
N ILE A 128 -6.23 0.68 14.39
CA ILE A 128 -7.02 1.92 14.54
C ILE A 128 -8.04 1.75 15.67
N GLY A 129 -8.84 0.68 15.66
CA GLY A 129 -9.84 0.43 16.71
C GLY A 129 -9.25 0.25 18.11
N VAL A 130 -8.01 -0.24 18.22
CA VAL A 130 -7.31 -0.35 19.51
C VAL A 130 -6.86 1.02 20.03
N VAL A 131 -6.32 1.88 19.17
CA VAL A 131 -5.69 3.14 19.60
C VAL A 131 -6.64 4.34 19.62
N GLU A 132 -7.77 4.26 18.91
CA GLU A 132 -8.78 5.31 18.83
C GLU A 132 -9.33 5.73 20.21
N PRO A 133 -9.65 4.80 21.15
CA PRO A 133 -10.06 5.17 22.51
C PRO A 133 -9.01 5.97 23.30
N PHE A 134 -7.74 5.90 22.91
CA PHE A 134 -6.64 6.62 23.52
C PHE A 134 -6.37 7.99 22.85
N GLY A 135 -7.20 8.40 21.90
CA GLY A 135 -7.12 9.69 21.22
C GLY A 135 -6.16 9.74 20.02
N ILE A 136 -5.63 8.60 19.57
CA ILE A 136 -4.79 8.52 18.38
C ILE A 136 -5.67 8.50 17.13
N SER A 137 -5.44 9.46 16.23
CA SER A 137 -6.23 9.56 15.01
C SER A 137 -5.93 8.40 14.03
N ALA A 138 -6.93 7.95 13.29
CA ALA A 138 -6.77 6.97 12.21
C ALA A 138 -5.73 7.41 11.15
N GLN A 139 -5.62 8.72 10.92
CA GLN A 139 -4.66 9.31 10.00
C GLN A 139 -3.21 9.11 10.49
N THR A 140 -2.97 9.29 11.79
CA THR A 140 -1.66 9.04 12.41
C THR A 140 -1.26 7.58 12.27
N VAL A 141 -2.19 6.64 12.55
CA VAL A 141 -1.92 5.19 12.40
C VAL A 141 -1.61 4.85 10.95
N ALA A 142 -2.43 5.33 10.01
CA ALA A 142 -2.23 5.10 8.58
C ALA A 142 -0.90 5.66 8.08
N ALA A 143 -0.53 6.88 8.48
CA ALA A 143 0.76 7.49 8.14
C ALA A 143 1.94 6.67 8.70
N THR A 144 1.84 6.22 9.95
CA THR A 144 2.88 5.40 10.60
C THR A 144 3.10 4.08 9.87
N PHE A 145 2.00 3.39 9.54
CA PHE A 145 2.02 2.13 8.79
C PHE A 145 2.54 2.31 7.37
N LEU A 146 2.17 3.41 6.71
CA LEU A 146 2.60 3.69 5.33
C LEU A 146 4.10 3.99 5.27
N ILE A 147 4.62 4.86 6.14
CA ILE A 147 6.04 5.23 6.16
C ILE A 147 6.93 4.02 6.45
N THR A 148 6.56 3.22 7.46
CA THR A 148 7.36 2.03 7.84
C THR A 148 7.15 0.85 6.91
N GLY A 149 5.91 0.61 6.48
CA GLY A 149 5.54 -0.50 5.62
C GLY A 149 6.11 -0.39 4.21
N THR A 150 6.32 0.82 3.68
CA THR A 150 6.87 1.03 2.33
C THR A 150 8.22 0.34 2.16
N TRP A 151 9.08 0.31 3.19
CA TRP A 151 10.36 -0.40 3.16
C TRP A 151 10.22 -1.91 2.92
N GLY A 152 9.15 -2.53 3.45
CA GLY A 152 8.88 -3.96 3.26
C GLY A 152 8.45 -4.29 1.84
N THR A 153 7.82 -3.34 1.13
CA THR A 153 7.32 -3.57 -0.22
C THR A 153 8.45 -3.80 -1.24
N TYR A 154 9.60 -3.14 -1.06
CA TYR A 154 10.77 -3.28 -1.95
C TYR A 154 11.44 -4.64 -1.92
N ILE A 155 11.21 -5.42 -0.86
CA ILE A 155 11.79 -6.75 -0.70
C ILE A 155 10.72 -7.85 -0.63
N SER A 156 9.44 -7.50 -0.64
CA SER A 156 8.35 -8.46 -0.52
C SER A 156 8.19 -9.31 -1.78
N PRO A 157 8.06 -10.65 -1.65
CA PRO A 157 7.76 -11.53 -2.78
C PRO A 157 6.32 -11.39 -3.26
N SER A 158 5.47 -10.64 -2.56
CA SER A 158 4.10 -10.33 -3.00
C SER A 158 4.06 -9.25 -4.08
N VAL A 159 5.18 -8.58 -4.36
CA VAL A 159 5.26 -7.45 -5.30
C VAL A 159 5.92 -7.91 -6.60
N ALA A 160 5.14 -7.96 -7.69
CA ALA A 160 5.61 -8.42 -9.00
C ALA A 160 6.80 -7.61 -9.56
N ALA A 161 6.85 -6.30 -9.29
CA ALA A 161 7.93 -5.43 -9.75
C ALA A 161 9.31 -5.88 -9.23
N ASN A 162 9.36 -6.48 -8.03
CA ASN A 162 10.61 -6.99 -7.45
C ASN A 162 11.19 -8.13 -8.31
N TYR A 163 10.34 -9.01 -8.84
CA TYR A 163 10.79 -10.10 -9.73
C TYR A 163 11.37 -9.57 -11.05
N VAL A 164 10.81 -8.49 -11.59
CA VAL A 164 11.33 -7.87 -12.82
C VAL A 164 12.73 -7.30 -12.57
N GLY A 165 12.91 -6.53 -11.49
CA GLY A 165 14.21 -5.96 -11.14
C GLY A 165 15.27 -7.02 -10.84
N ILE A 166 14.88 -8.07 -10.11
CA ILE A 166 15.76 -9.19 -9.74
C ILE A 166 16.12 -10.04 -10.97
N GLY A 167 15.17 -10.24 -11.89
CA GLY A 167 15.41 -10.92 -13.16
C GLY A 167 16.43 -10.20 -14.04
N LEU A 168 16.41 -8.86 -14.07
CA LEU A 168 17.43 -8.06 -14.76
C LEU A 168 18.79 -8.12 -14.06
N ALA A 169 18.81 -8.23 -12.73
CA ALA A 169 20.03 -8.33 -11.94
C ALA A 169 20.66 -9.74 -11.97
N GLY A 170 19.98 -10.75 -12.54
CA GLY A 170 20.48 -12.13 -12.60
C GLY A 170 20.58 -12.81 -11.23
N THR A 171 19.79 -12.39 -10.24
CA THR A 171 19.79 -12.94 -8.87
C THR A 171 18.46 -13.60 -8.53
N THR A 172 18.36 -14.25 -7.36
CA THR A 172 17.10 -14.84 -6.89
C THR A 172 16.40 -13.98 -5.83
N ILE A 173 15.06 -14.12 -5.72
CA ILE A 173 14.28 -13.42 -4.69
C ILE A 173 14.72 -13.79 -3.27
N GLY A 174 15.10 -15.05 -3.05
CA GLY A 174 15.58 -15.52 -1.76
C GLY A 174 16.89 -14.85 -1.32
N GLU A 175 17.85 -14.72 -2.23
CA GLU A 175 19.10 -13.99 -1.97
C GLU A 175 18.86 -12.50 -1.74
N HIS A 176 17.97 -11.91 -2.52
CA HIS A 176 17.57 -10.51 -2.37
C HIS A 176 16.97 -10.25 -0.98
N ILE A 177 16.03 -11.08 -0.52
CA ILE A 177 15.43 -10.97 0.81
C ILE A 177 16.48 -11.18 1.88
N LYS A 178 17.26 -12.27 1.81
CA LYS A 178 18.25 -12.62 2.84
C LYS A 178 19.26 -11.51 3.08
N ARG A 179 19.71 -10.84 2.01
CA ARG A 179 20.70 -9.75 2.10
C ARG A 179 20.08 -8.42 2.54
N ASN A 180 18.90 -8.07 2.02
CA ASN A 180 18.33 -6.75 2.23
C ASN A 180 17.37 -6.65 3.41
N LEU A 181 16.82 -7.76 3.91
CA LEU A 181 15.91 -7.78 5.06
C LEU A 181 16.45 -7.01 6.27
N PRO A 182 17.67 -7.28 6.80
CA PRO A 182 18.17 -6.55 7.97
C PRO A 182 18.37 -5.05 7.69
N ILE A 183 18.77 -4.70 6.46
CA ILE A 183 19.03 -3.31 6.06
C ILE A 183 17.70 -2.54 5.96
N MET A 184 16.72 -3.11 5.26
CA MET A 184 15.40 -2.48 5.09
C MET A 184 14.63 -2.41 6.39
N TRP A 185 14.78 -3.42 7.25
CA TRP A 185 14.17 -3.40 8.58
C TRP A 185 14.79 -2.31 9.47
N ALA A 186 16.11 -2.20 9.49
CA ALA A 186 16.80 -1.12 10.20
C ALA A 186 16.42 0.27 9.64
N ALA A 187 16.32 0.41 8.32
CA ALA A 187 15.88 1.65 7.68
C ALA A 187 14.44 2.00 8.07
N SER A 188 13.52 1.02 8.10
CA SER A 188 12.15 1.22 8.58
C SER A 188 12.10 1.73 10.01
N ILE A 189 12.86 1.09 10.92
CA ILE A 189 12.94 1.51 12.33
C ILE A 189 13.52 2.94 12.43
N LEU A 190 14.55 3.25 11.66
CA LEU A 190 15.12 4.59 11.62
C LEU A 190 14.10 5.62 11.15
N THR A 191 13.33 5.32 10.09
CA THR A 191 12.27 6.22 9.64
C THR A 191 11.15 6.39 10.66
N LEU A 192 10.81 5.34 11.41
CA LEU A 192 9.84 5.43 12.50
C LEU A 192 10.33 6.40 13.58
N ILE A 193 11.57 6.24 14.04
CA ILE A 193 12.18 7.12 15.05
C ILE A 193 12.22 8.57 14.56
N LEU A 194 12.66 8.81 13.33
CA LEU A 194 12.70 10.14 12.74
C LEU A 194 11.30 10.75 12.61
N ALA A 195 10.30 9.98 12.18
CA ALA A 195 8.93 10.45 12.07
C ALA A 195 8.32 10.78 13.45
N THR A 196 8.70 10.04 14.50
CA THR A 196 8.32 10.35 15.89
C THR A 196 8.97 11.65 16.36
N ILE A 197 10.27 11.85 16.10
CA ILE A 197 10.99 13.08 16.48
C ILE A 197 10.43 14.32 15.76
N LEU A 198 10.08 14.17 14.48
CA LEU A 198 9.49 15.25 13.68
C LEU A 198 8.02 15.55 14.04
N GLY A 199 7.42 14.77 14.95
CA GLY A 199 6.02 14.95 15.37
C GLY A 199 4.98 14.50 14.33
N VAL A 200 5.42 13.81 13.26
CA VAL A 200 4.52 13.22 12.25
C VAL A 200 3.81 11.99 12.84
N VAL A 201 4.51 11.24 13.68
CA VAL A 201 3.99 10.08 14.40
C VAL A 201 3.94 10.42 15.88
N GLN A 202 2.74 10.46 16.45
CA GLN A 202 2.58 10.52 17.91
C GLN A 202 2.98 9.17 18.47
N PHE A 203 3.86 9.18 19.48
CA PHE A 203 4.10 7.99 20.30
C PHE A 203 2.84 7.75 21.11
#